data_AF-K0TJZ7-F1
#
_entry.id   AF-K0TJZ7-F1
#
_cell.length_a   1.000
_cell.length_b   1.000
_cell.length_c   1.000
_cell.angle_alpha   90.00
_cell.angle_beta   90.00
_cell.angle_gamma   90.00
#
_symmetry.space_group_name_H-M   'P 1'
#
loop_
_entity.id
_entity.type
_entity.pdbx_description
1 polymer ?
#
loop_
_entity_poly.entity_id
_entity_poly.type
_entity_poly.pdbx_seq_one_letter_code
_entity_poly.pdbx_strand_id
1 'polypeptide(L)'
;HWIEQGHDEEYADDMDEMISYIKNDTKRIRSGEVVCQCLDRENQFSVLHNDALLPHFQELADAIQVSSGIQSIIIDNIEMRPSALSILFPVMEGKVTEIFMQSVTFPEPDVVECNEIVATSIRLNHALEKLTWIGDDLIPSGVQADLLIESVIKNQAIKTAVLDSCFGQNGANGCRALATLIKCGRHLMRIEFCENGLSGIDDVAAALATNPQLEKLCITENQLDDSDAELIAHALKQNTNLQALSLDGNNITSKPSLKR
;
A
#
# COMPACT_ATOMS: atom_id res chain seq x y z
N HIS A 1 13.28 -30.48 -10.34
CA HIS A 1 13.96 -29.28 -9.82
C HIS A 1 13.57 -28.97 -8.39
N TRP A 2 12.34 -28.53 -8.09
CA TRP A 2 11.91 -28.16 -6.73
C TRP A 2 11.93 -29.32 -5.73
N ILE A 3 11.40 -30.48 -6.14
CA ILE A 3 11.44 -31.72 -5.35
C ILE A 3 12.89 -32.17 -5.06
N GLU A 4 13.81 -31.96 -6.01
CA GLU A 4 15.23 -32.30 -5.85
C GLU A 4 15.94 -31.36 -4.86
N GLN A 5 15.38 -30.16 -4.60
CA GLN A 5 15.83 -29.22 -3.56
C GLN A 5 15.19 -29.50 -2.19
N GLY A 6 14.34 -30.52 -2.09
CA GLY A 6 13.72 -30.94 -0.83
C GLY A 6 12.36 -30.29 -0.54
N HIS A 7 11.75 -29.61 -1.51
CA HIS A 7 10.38 -29.10 -1.40
C HIS A 7 9.35 -30.20 -1.70
N ASP A 8 8.12 -30.02 -1.19
CA ASP A 8 7.00 -30.90 -1.49
C ASP A 8 6.40 -30.62 -2.88
N GLU A 9 5.46 -31.49 -3.29
CA GLU A 9 4.79 -31.38 -4.60
C GLU A 9 3.93 -30.11 -4.69
N GLU A 10 3.29 -29.70 -3.60
CA GLU A 10 2.45 -28.50 -3.54
C GLU A 10 3.28 -27.23 -3.80
N TYR A 11 4.42 -27.07 -3.12
CA TYR A 11 5.34 -25.97 -3.38
C TYR A 11 5.88 -25.99 -4.81
N ALA A 12 6.21 -27.18 -5.33
CA ALA A 12 6.72 -27.30 -6.70
C ALA A 12 5.70 -26.83 -7.74
N ASP A 13 4.43 -27.21 -7.57
CA ASP A 13 3.32 -26.81 -8.44
C ASP A 13 3.08 -25.30 -8.34
N ASP A 14 3.07 -24.72 -7.13
CA ASP A 14 2.89 -23.28 -6.91
C ASP A 14 3.98 -22.43 -7.58
N MET A 15 5.23 -22.91 -7.55
CA MET A 15 6.38 -22.26 -8.16
C MET A 15 6.35 -22.35 -9.68
N ASP A 16 5.99 -23.51 -10.24
CA ASP A 16 5.85 -23.67 -11.68
C ASP A 16 4.67 -22.85 -12.23
N GLU A 17 3.57 -22.74 -11.47
CA GLU A 17 2.45 -21.85 -11.78
C GLU A 17 2.90 -20.39 -11.79
N MET A 18 3.65 -19.95 -10.77
CA MET A 18 4.19 -18.60 -10.68
C MET A 18 5.04 -18.24 -11.91
N ILE A 19 5.97 -19.13 -12.27
CA ILE A 19 6.85 -18.94 -13.42
C ILE A 19 6.03 -18.86 -14.71
N SER A 20 4.98 -19.67 -14.84
CA SER A 20 4.07 -19.64 -15.98
C SER A 20 3.35 -18.29 -16.09
N TYR A 21 2.81 -17.76 -14.98
CA TYR A 21 2.16 -16.44 -14.95
C TYR A 21 3.12 -15.31 -15.32
N ILE A 22 4.32 -15.28 -14.72
CA ILE A 22 5.34 -14.26 -15.03
C ILE A 22 5.69 -14.30 -16.52
N LYS A 23 5.90 -15.49 -17.09
CA LYS A 23 6.20 -15.64 -18.53
C LYS A 23 5.03 -15.18 -19.41
N ASN A 24 3.79 -15.43 -19.01
CA ASN A 24 2.62 -15.05 -19.78
C ASN A 24 2.44 -13.52 -19.79
N ASP A 25 2.48 -12.87 -18.63
CA ASP A 25 2.35 -11.41 -18.57
C ASP A 25 3.55 -10.70 -19.18
N THR A 26 4.77 -11.24 -19.05
CA THR A 26 5.93 -10.72 -19.77
C THR A 26 5.66 -10.63 -21.29
N LYS A 27 5.00 -11.63 -21.89
CA LYS A 27 4.61 -11.60 -23.31
C LYS A 27 3.49 -10.59 -23.58
N ARG A 28 2.49 -10.51 -22.69
CA ARG A 28 1.36 -9.57 -22.81
C ARG A 28 1.83 -8.11 -22.71
N ILE A 29 2.67 -7.79 -21.73
CA ILE A 29 3.28 -6.46 -21.54
C ILE A 29 4.08 -6.05 -22.78
N ARG A 30 4.90 -6.95 -23.33
CA ARG A 30 5.60 -6.70 -24.61
C ARG A 30 4.66 -6.48 -25.79
N SER A 31 3.43 -6.98 -25.71
CA SER A 31 2.39 -6.83 -26.74
C SER A 31 1.47 -5.62 -26.50
N GLY A 32 1.72 -4.82 -25.45
CA GLY A 32 0.98 -3.59 -25.15
C GLY A 32 -0.05 -3.70 -24.02
N GLU A 33 0.00 -4.75 -23.20
CA GLU A 33 -0.84 -4.87 -22.00
C GLU A 33 -0.62 -3.71 -21.02
N VAL A 34 -1.72 -3.25 -20.41
CA VAL A 34 -1.75 -2.08 -19.52
C VAL A 34 -1.76 -2.46 -18.03
N VAL A 35 -2.12 -3.70 -17.68
CA VAL A 35 -2.15 -4.21 -16.30
C VAL A 35 -1.23 -5.43 -16.19
N CYS A 36 -0.35 -5.44 -15.20
CA CYS A 36 0.46 -6.60 -14.82
C CYS A 36 -0.15 -7.27 -13.58
N GLN A 37 -0.62 -8.51 -13.72
CA GLN A 37 -1.25 -9.31 -12.66
C GLN A 37 -0.48 -10.60 -12.37
N CYS A 38 0.68 -10.83 -12.98
CA CYS A 38 1.43 -12.08 -12.77
C CYS A 38 1.99 -12.27 -11.36
N LEU A 39 1.90 -11.26 -10.51
CA LEU A 39 2.26 -11.33 -9.10
C LEU A 39 1.01 -11.27 -8.22
N ASP A 40 -0.18 -11.50 -8.77
CA ASP A 40 -1.45 -11.60 -8.06
C ASP A 40 -1.73 -13.08 -7.74
N ARG A 41 -1.64 -13.46 -6.46
CA ARG A 41 -1.87 -14.85 -6.02
C ARG A 41 -3.22 -15.05 -5.33
N GLU A 42 -4.05 -14.01 -5.22
CA GLU A 42 -5.35 -14.04 -4.55
C GLU A 42 -5.36 -14.95 -3.27
N ASN A 43 -6.18 -16.01 -3.26
CA ASN A 43 -6.39 -16.94 -2.15
C ASN A 43 -5.43 -18.13 -2.12
N GLN A 44 -4.40 -18.17 -2.97
CA GLN A 44 -3.40 -19.25 -2.95
C GLN A 44 -2.46 -19.12 -1.74
N PHE A 45 -1.65 -20.13 -1.42
CA PHE A 45 -0.68 -19.98 -0.33
C PHE A 45 0.41 -18.95 -0.70
N SER A 46 0.88 -18.21 0.31
CA SER A 46 1.99 -17.27 0.13
C SER A 46 3.20 -18.00 -0.42
N VAL A 47 3.61 -17.62 -1.63
CA VAL A 47 4.77 -18.23 -2.28
C VAL A 47 6.04 -17.66 -1.65
N LEU A 48 6.81 -18.54 -1.01
CA LEU A 48 8.11 -18.18 -0.45
C LEU A 48 9.08 -17.82 -1.57
N HIS A 49 9.81 -16.71 -1.39
CA HIS A 49 10.78 -16.26 -2.35
C HIS A 49 11.87 -17.31 -2.56
N ASN A 50 12.24 -17.52 -3.83
CA ASN A 50 13.37 -18.36 -4.21
C ASN A 50 14.19 -17.65 -5.27
N ASP A 51 15.52 -17.67 -5.15
CA ASP A 51 16.43 -17.02 -6.10
C ASP A 51 16.28 -17.55 -7.54
N ALA A 52 15.74 -18.75 -7.73
CA ALA A 52 15.39 -19.28 -9.04
C ALA A 52 14.30 -18.46 -9.76
N LEU A 53 13.57 -17.58 -9.07
CA LEU A 53 12.64 -16.61 -9.67
C LEU A 53 13.33 -15.36 -10.22
N LEU A 54 14.57 -15.05 -9.80
CA LEU A 54 15.25 -13.81 -10.20
C LEU A 54 15.39 -13.65 -11.72
N PRO A 55 15.74 -14.68 -12.51
CA PRO A 55 15.76 -14.57 -13.96
C PRO A 55 14.39 -14.22 -14.56
N HIS A 56 13.30 -14.72 -13.94
CA HIS A 56 11.94 -14.44 -14.39
C HIS A 56 11.50 -13.02 -14.03
N PHE A 57 11.87 -12.52 -12.85
CA PHE A 57 11.69 -11.11 -12.50
C PHE A 57 12.50 -10.19 -13.41
N GLN A 58 13.70 -10.59 -13.83
CA GLN A 58 14.49 -9.82 -14.79
C GLN A 58 13.81 -9.77 -16.16
N GLU A 59 13.29 -10.89 -16.66
CA GLU A 59 12.53 -10.91 -17.92
C GLU A 59 11.29 -10.02 -17.89
N LEU A 60 10.58 -10.01 -16.75
CA LEU A 60 9.45 -9.12 -16.50
C LEU A 60 9.89 -7.66 -16.45
N ALA A 61 10.98 -7.35 -15.75
CA ALA A 61 11.52 -6.00 -15.68
C ALA A 61 11.92 -5.47 -17.07
N ASP A 62 12.56 -6.31 -17.90
CA ASP A 62 12.91 -5.97 -19.28
C ASP A 62 11.66 -5.68 -20.11
N ALA A 63 10.57 -6.42 -19.90
CA ALA A 63 9.29 -6.17 -20.58
C ALA A 63 8.65 -4.84 -20.15
N ILE A 64 8.65 -4.54 -18.85
CA ILE A 64 8.14 -3.26 -18.30
C ILE A 64 8.98 -2.09 -18.86
N GLN A 65 10.30 -2.25 -18.92
CA GLN A 65 11.22 -1.23 -19.41
C GLN A 65 10.93 -0.83 -20.87
N VAL A 66 10.62 -1.79 -21.74
CA VAL A 66 10.30 -1.52 -23.15
C VAL A 66 8.81 -1.22 -23.38
N SER A 67 7.94 -1.48 -22.41
CA SER A 67 6.52 -1.17 -22.52
C SER A 67 6.27 0.34 -22.53
N SER A 68 5.38 0.77 -23.43
CA SER A 68 4.83 2.12 -23.47
C SER A 68 3.37 2.16 -22.97
N GLY A 69 2.79 1.00 -22.66
CA GLY A 69 1.38 0.87 -22.29
C GLY A 69 1.14 0.52 -20.82
N ILE A 70 2.15 -0.01 -20.10
CA ILE A 70 1.94 -0.45 -18.72
C ILE A 70 1.48 0.70 -17.82
N GLN A 71 0.37 0.50 -17.13
CA GLN A 71 -0.28 1.47 -16.24
C GLN A 71 -0.30 0.97 -14.80
N SER A 72 -0.56 -0.31 -14.58
CA SER A 72 -0.67 -0.86 -13.23
C SER A 72 0.11 -2.14 -13.02
N ILE A 73 0.59 -2.32 -11.79
CA ILE A 73 1.11 -3.59 -11.31
C ILE A 73 0.41 -3.99 -10.01
N ILE A 74 0.04 -5.26 -9.94
CA ILE A 74 -0.53 -5.91 -8.77
C ILE A 74 0.51 -6.87 -8.21
N ILE A 75 0.81 -6.73 -6.93
CA ILE A 75 1.66 -7.62 -6.14
C ILE A 75 0.81 -8.06 -4.95
N ASP A 76 0.25 -9.27 -5.01
CA ASP A 76 -0.64 -9.82 -3.98
C ASP A 76 -0.13 -11.17 -3.49
N ASN A 77 -0.08 -11.32 -2.15
CA ASN A 77 0.12 -12.59 -1.47
C ASN A 77 1.40 -13.35 -1.91
N ILE A 78 2.52 -12.65 -1.81
CA ILE A 78 3.86 -13.12 -2.23
C ILE A 78 4.94 -12.67 -1.24
N GLU A 79 5.91 -13.54 -0.95
CA GLU A 79 7.13 -13.14 -0.24
C GLU A 79 8.10 -12.42 -1.21
N MET A 80 8.53 -11.22 -0.85
CA MET A 80 9.46 -10.41 -1.64
C MET A 80 10.74 -10.14 -0.86
N ARG A 81 11.89 -10.42 -1.48
CA ARG A 81 13.23 -10.12 -0.97
C ARG A 81 13.83 -8.89 -1.64
N PRO A 82 14.88 -8.26 -1.06
CA PRO A 82 15.54 -7.11 -1.66
C PRO A 82 16.03 -7.37 -3.09
N SER A 83 16.47 -8.60 -3.39
CA SER A 83 16.91 -9.02 -4.72
C SER A 83 15.82 -8.88 -5.78
N ALA A 84 14.59 -9.31 -5.50
CA ALA A 84 13.45 -9.16 -6.41
C ALA A 84 12.97 -7.71 -6.51
N LEU A 85 12.86 -7.01 -5.37
CA LEU A 85 12.41 -5.63 -5.34
C LEU A 85 13.35 -4.70 -6.12
N SER A 86 14.66 -4.92 -5.99
CA SER A 86 15.69 -4.16 -6.70
C SER A 86 15.66 -4.36 -8.22
N ILE A 87 15.11 -5.48 -8.70
CA ILE A 87 14.90 -5.73 -10.13
C ILE A 87 13.63 -5.02 -10.62
N LEU A 88 12.53 -5.16 -9.88
CA LEU A 88 11.20 -4.77 -10.35
C LEU A 88 10.88 -3.29 -10.14
N PHE A 89 11.17 -2.73 -8.96
CA PHE A 89 10.70 -1.39 -8.61
C PHE A 89 11.34 -0.27 -9.46
N PRO A 90 12.65 -0.29 -9.75
CA PRO A 90 13.27 0.77 -10.54
C PRO A 90 12.68 0.92 -11.95
N VAL A 91 12.26 -0.18 -12.60
CA VAL A 91 11.69 -0.14 -13.95
C VAL A 91 10.26 0.41 -13.99
N MET A 92 9.59 0.54 -12.84
CA MET A 92 8.25 1.12 -12.73
C MET A 92 8.28 2.65 -12.63
N GLU A 93 9.42 3.22 -12.21
CA GLU A 93 9.58 4.64 -11.93
C GLU A 93 9.33 5.49 -13.19
N GLY A 94 8.33 6.37 -13.13
CA GLY A 94 7.95 7.25 -14.23
C GLY A 94 7.14 6.59 -15.35
N LYS A 95 6.75 5.32 -15.17
CA LYS A 95 5.93 4.55 -16.11
C LYS A 95 4.58 4.15 -15.52
N VAL A 96 4.62 3.47 -14.37
CA VAL A 96 3.43 2.88 -13.75
C VAL A 96 2.65 3.95 -13.00
N THR A 97 1.36 4.07 -13.30
CA THR A 97 0.41 5.00 -12.67
C THR A 97 -0.29 4.42 -11.45
N GLU A 98 -0.31 3.10 -11.29
CA GLU A 98 -0.91 2.42 -10.14
C GLU A 98 -0.04 1.27 -9.64
N ILE A 99 0.36 1.33 -8.37
CA ILE A 99 1.00 0.22 -7.66
C ILE A 99 0.00 -0.29 -6.64
N PHE A 100 -0.37 -1.55 -6.75
CA PHE A 100 -1.21 -2.26 -5.79
C PHE A 100 -0.38 -3.34 -5.11
N MET A 101 -0.28 -3.24 -3.79
CA MET A 101 0.39 -4.21 -2.93
C MET A 101 -0.58 -4.66 -1.84
N GLN A 102 -0.87 -5.96 -1.79
CA GLN A 102 -1.71 -6.56 -0.76
C GLN A 102 -1.05 -7.83 -0.24
N SER A 103 -1.12 -8.09 1.08
CA SER A 103 -0.63 -9.33 1.68
C SER A 103 0.81 -9.69 1.28
N VAL A 104 1.65 -8.70 0.95
CA VAL A 104 3.05 -8.90 0.59
C VAL A 104 3.80 -9.24 1.87
N THR A 105 4.67 -10.24 1.84
CA THR A 105 5.49 -10.58 3.01
C THR A 105 6.92 -10.11 2.78
N PHE A 106 7.46 -9.34 3.72
CA PHE A 106 8.89 -9.04 3.77
C PHE A 106 9.52 -9.81 4.94
N PRO A 107 10.33 -10.83 4.64
CA PRO A 107 10.88 -11.72 5.65
C PRO A 107 12.05 -11.09 6.39
N GLU A 108 12.23 -11.44 7.66
CA GLU A 108 13.44 -11.10 8.43
C GLU A 108 14.69 -11.78 7.82
N PRO A 109 15.88 -11.14 7.85
CA PRO A 109 16.17 -9.80 8.40
C PRO A 109 15.91 -8.64 7.43
N ASP A 110 15.31 -8.91 6.27
CA ASP A 110 15.29 -8.00 5.12
C ASP A 110 14.15 -6.96 5.16
N VAL A 111 13.24 -7.06 6.13
CA VAL A 111 12.01 -6.24 6.21
C VAL A 111 12.26 -4.74 6.10
N VAL A 112 13.35 -4.23 6.70
CA VAL A 112 13.72 -2.81 6.64
C VAL A 112 14.20 -2.43 5.25
N GLU A 113 15.10 -3.22 4.65
CA GLU A 113 15.64 -2.96 3.31
C GLU A 113 14.53 -3.02 2.25
N CYS A 114 13.63 -4.00 2.34
CA CYS A 114 12.46 -4.09 1.47
C CYS A 114 11.59 -2.82 1.55
N ASN A 115 11.26 -2.37 2.76
CA ASN A 115 10.51 -1.12 2.97
C ASN A 115 11.23 0.10 2.38
N GLU A 116 12.56 0.19 2.54
CA GLU A 116 13.36 1.29 2.00
C GLU A 116 13.38 1.32 0.47
N ILE A 117 13.48 0.15 -0.18
CA ILE A 117 13.43 0.03 -1.64
C ILE A 117 12.06 0.51 -2.15
N VAL A 118 10.96 0.00 -1.57
CA VAL A 118 9.61 0.36 -2.01
C VAL A 118 9.34 1.84 -1.76
N ALA A 119 9.66 2.37 -0.58
CA ALA A 119 9.50 3.80 -0.27
C ALA A 119 10.31 4.70 -1.21
N THR A 120 11.52 4.26 -1.59
CA THR A 120 12.35 4.99 -2.57
C THR A 120 11.71 5.02 -3.93
N SER A 121 11.22 3.88 -4.42
CA SER A 121 10.56 3.81 -5.72
C SER A 121 9.24 4.60 -5.73
N ILE A 122 8.45 4.54 -4.65
CA ILE A 122 7.27 5.42 -4.48
C ILE A 122 7.69 6.87 -4.61
N ARG A 123 8.74 7.31 -3.93
CA ARG A 123 9.19 8.71 -3.97
C ARG A 123 9.65 9.14 -5.37
N LEU A 124 10.28 8.25 -6.14
CA LEU A 124 10.87 8.55 -7.46
C LEU A 124 9.86 8.41 -8.61
N ASN A 125 8.79 7.63 -8.45
CA ASN A 125 7.83 7.39 -9.51
C ASN A 125 6.91 8.61 -9.76
N HIS A 126 7.34 9.51 -10.62
CA HIS A 126 6.59 10.72 -11.01
C HIS A 126 5.33 10.47 -11.86
N ALA A 127 5.00 9.21 -12.18
CA ALA A 127 3.76 8.84 -12.88
C ALA A 127 2.71 8.24 -11.93
N LEU A 128 3.09 7.84 -10.71
CA LEU A 128 2.24 7.12 -9.77
C LEU A 128 1.06 7.98 -9.27
N GLU A 129 -0.13 7.75 -9.80
CA GLU A 129 -1.35 8.47 -9.41
C GLU A 129 -2.09 7.79 -8.25
N LYS A 130 -1.99 6.46 -8.15
CA LYS A 130 -2.63 5.65 -7.12
C LYS A 130 -1.63 4.70 -6.47
N LEU A 131 -1.53 4.76 -5.16
CA LEU A 131 -0.80 3.79 -4.35
C LEU A 131 -1.82 3.03 -3.50
N THR A 132 -1.78 1.70 -3.59
CA THR A 132 -2.48 0.81 -2.67
C THR A 132 -1.45 -0.06 -1.96
N TRP A 133 -1.46 0.00 -0.64
CA TRP A 133 -0.65 -0.81 0.26
C TRP A 133 -1.56 -1.33 1.36
N ILE A 134 -1.74 -2.65 1.40
CA ILE A 134 -2.65 -3.32 2.32
C ILE A 134 -1.93 -4.50 2.96
N GLY A 135 -1.97 -4.60 4.28
CA GLY A 135 -1.52 -5.81 4.97
C GLY A 135 -0.89 -5.55 6.32
N ASP A 136 -1.08 -6.53 7.20
CA ASP A 136 -0.59 -6.53 8.58
C ASP A 136 0.94 -6.59 8.62
N ASP A 137 1.54 -5.91 9.61
CA ASP A 137 2.97 -5.97 9.95
C ASP A 137 3.97 -5.56 8.84
N LEU A 138 3.49 -5.00 7.72
CA LEU A 138 4.34 -4.53 6.63
C LEU A 138 5.30 -3.39 7.04
N ILE A 139 4.91 -2.61 8.05
CA ILE A 139 5.70 -1.51 8.58
C ILE A 139 6.39 -1.96 9.88
N PRO A 140 7.70 -2.29 9.86
CA PRO A 140 8.37 -2.93 10.99
C PRO A 140 8.66 -1.99 12.16
N SER A 141 8.61 -0.68 11.95
CA SER A 141 8.78 0.30 13.03
C SER A 141 8.19 1.66 12.70
N GLY A 142 8.07 2.52 13.72
CA GLY A 142 7.71 3.93 13.53
C GLY A 142 8.64 4.72 12.59
N VAL A 143 9.91 4.30 12.42
CA VAL A 143 10.83 4.93 11.46
C VAL A 143 10.45 4.58 10.03
N GLN A 144 10.13 3.31 9.75
CA GLN A 144 9.66 2.90 8.42
C GLN A 144 8.28 3.48 8.12
N ALA A 145 7.43 3.65 9.14
CA ALA A 145 6.15 4.35 9.02
C ALA A 145 6.37 5.79 8.52
N ASP A 146 7.27 6.53 9.17
CA ASP A 146 7.57 7.91 8.81
C ASP A 146 8.20 7.99 7.41
N LEU A 147 9.07 7.04 7.05
CA LEU A 147 9.68 6.95 5.71
C LEU A 147 8.64 6.75 4.61
N LEU A 148 7.66 5.86 4.81
CA LEU A 148 6.57 5.63 3.85
C LEU A 148 5.75 6.90 3.67
N ILE A 149 5.30 7.51 4.77
CA ILE A 149 4.51 8.75 4.75
C ILE A 149 5.28 9.89 4.08
N GLU A 150 6.56 10.07 4.40
CA GLU A 150 7.41 11.08 3.76
C GLU A 150 7.54 10.83 2.25
N SER A 151 7.64 9.56 1.83
CA SER A 151 7.76 9.19 0.42
C SER A 151 6.48 9.48 -0.36
N VAL A 152 5.31 9.18 0.21
CA VAL A 152 4.01 9.56 -0.36
C VAL A 152 3.89 11.09 -0.47
N ILE A 153 4.27 11.83 0.58
CA ILE A 153 4.25 13.30 0.59
C ILE A 153 5.23 13.92 -0.40
N LYS A 154 6.36 13.27 -0.69
CA LYS A 154 7.32 13.76 -1.69
C LYS A 154 6.89 13.48 -3.13
N ASN A 155 6.19 12.38 -3.41
CA ASN A 155 5.76 12.02 -4.77
C ASN A 155 4.60 12.89 -5.28
N GLN A 156 4.85 13.90 -6.10
CA GLN A 156 3.84 14.89 -6.53
C GLN A 156 2.71 14.35 -7.42
N ALA A 157 2.79 13.11 -7.90
CA ALA A 157 1.79 12.52 -8.79
C ALA A 157 0.64 11.83 -8.04
N ILE A 158 0.88 11.33 -6.82
CA ILE A 158 -0.11 10.55 -6.07
C ILE A 158 -1.32 11.45 -5.73
N LYS A 159 -2.49 10.99 -6.16
CA LYS A 159 -3.80 11.59 -5.85
C LYS A 159 -4.64 10.70 -4.94
N THR A 160 -4.43 9.38 -4.99
CA THR A 160 -5.13 8.39 -4.15
C THR A 160 -4.11 7.57 -3.40
N ALA A 161 -4.22 7.55 -2.07
CA ALA A 161 -3.45 6.66 -1.21
C ALA A 161 -4.41 5.75 -0.44
N VAL A 162 -4.26 4.45 -0.63
CA VAL A 162 -4.94 3.40 0.15
C VAL A 162 -3.86 2.74 1.01
N LEU A 163 -3.93 2.94 2.31
CA LEU A 163 -2.96 2.45 3.29
C LEU A 163 -3.73 1.74 4.40
N ASP A 164 -4.20 0.53 4.13
CA ASP A 164 -5.10 -0.19 5.02
C ASP A 164 -4.34 -1.28 5.79
N SER A 165 -4.67 -1.45 7.07
CA SER A 165 -4.01 -2.41 7.99
C SER A 165 -2.48 -2.27 8.09
N CYS A 166 -1.93 -1.11 7.70
CA CYS A 166 -0.48 -0.86 7.64
C CYS A 166 0.12 -0.36 8.97
N PHE A 167 -0.71 0.25 9.82
CA PHE A 167 -0.31 0.95 11.03
C PHE A 167 -1.04 0.39 12.26
N GLY A 168 -0.70 0.90 13.45
CA GLY A 168 -1.29 0.48 14.72
C GLY A 168 -0.53 -0.65 15.42
N GLN A 169 0.48 -1.22 14.75
CA GLN A 169 1.37 -2.25 15.29
C GLN A 169 2.84 -1.76 15.25
N ASN A 170 3.73 -2.42 15.99
CA ASN A 170 5.19 -2.21 15.95
C ASN A 170 5.68 -0.75 16.14
N GLY A 171 4.90 0.09 16.83
CA GLY A 171 5.22 1.50 17.05
C GLY A 171 4.93 2.43 15.87
N ALA A 172 4.29 1.92 14.81
CA ALA A 172 3.79 2.71 13.68
C ALA A 172 2.46 3.39 14.07
N ASN A 173 2.55 4.64 14.55
CA ASN A 173 1.38 5.38 15.02
C ASN A 173 0.49 5.85 13.85
N GLY A 174 -0.67 5.18 13.66
CA GLY A 174 -1.62 5.49 12.60
C GLY A 174 -2.19 6.91 12.65
N CYS A 175 -2.52 7.42 13.85
CA CYS A 175 -3.01 8.80 14.02
C CYS A 175 -1.99 9.84 13.54
N ARG A 176 -0.72 9.67 13.89
CA ARG A 176 0.37 10.54 13.45
C ARG A 176 0.55 10.49 11.94
N ALA A 177 0.55 9.28 11.38
CA ALA A 177 0.69 9.07 9.94
C ALA A 177 -0.44 9.75 9.15
N LEU A 178 -1.70 9.48 9.52
CA LEU A 178 -2.87 10.06 8.87
C LEU A 178 -2.93 11.58 9.04
N ALA A 179 -2.68 12.11 10.25
CA ALA A 179 -2.66 13.55 10.47
C ALA A 179 -1.56 14.23 9.62
N THR A 180 -0.40 13.58 9.44
CA THR A 180 0.69 14.10 8.61
C THR A 180 0.32 14.11 7.13
N LEU A 181 -0.32 13.03 6.63
CA LEU A 181 -0.83 12.99 5.25
C LEU A 181 -1.88 14.08 5.00
N ILE A 182 -2.81 14.28 5.92
CA ILE A 182 -3.83 15.33 5.78
C ILE A 182 -3.20 16.72 5.91
N LYS A 183 -2.22 16.97 6.78
CA LYS A 183 -1.59 18.30 6.93
C LYS A 183 -0.57 18.64 5.83
N CYS A 184 -0.23 17.71 4.93
CA CYS A 184 0.89 17.90 3.99
C CYS A 184 0.69 19.02 2.95
N GLY A 185 -0.53 19.56 2.82
CA GLY A 185 -0.84 20.68 1.93
C GLY A 185 -0.88 20.32 0.44
N ARG A 186 -0.79 19.04 0.09
CA ARG A 186 -0.88 18.56 -1.29
C ARG A 186 -2.31 18.21 -1.70
N HIS A 187 -2.52 18.12 -3.00
CA HIS A 187 -3.78 17.70 -3.61
C HIS A 187 -3.96 16.17 -3.61
N LEU A 188 -3.93 15.56 -2.42
CA LEU A 188 -4.40 14.18 -2.22
C LEU A 188 -5.93 14.21 -2.26
N MET A 189 -6.53 13.70 -3.34
CA MET A 189 -7.99 13.69 -3.51
C MET A 189 -8.66 12.68 -2.59
N ARG A 190 -8.04 11.51 -2.42
CA ARG A 190 -8.59 10.39 -1.65
C ARG A 190 -7.54 9.76 -0.75
N ILE A 191 -7.91 9.57 0.51
CA ILE A 191 -7.17 8.75 1.46
C ILE A 191 -8.11 7.64 1.97
N GLU A 192 -7.68 6.40 1.84
CA GLU A 192 -8.24 5.25 2.53
C GLU A 192 -7.22 4.78 3.55
N PHE A 193 -7.67 4.63 4.79
CA PHE A 193 -6.81 4.40 5.94
C PHE A 193 -7.54 3.49 6.94
N CYS A 194 -8.06 2.38 6.45
CA CYS A 194 -8.88 1.43 7.19
C CYS A 194 -8.04 0.55 8.13
N GLU A 195 -8.62 0.08 9.24
CA GLU A 195 -7.99 -0.94 10.11
C GLU A 195 -6.60 -0.58 10.68
N ASN A 196 -6.31 0.72 10.88
CA ASN A 196 -5.00 1.21 11.34
C ASN A 196 -4.95 1.57 12.83
N GLY A 197 -6.00 1.26 13.59
CA GLY A 197 -6.11 1.52 15.02
C GLY A 197 -5.94 3.01 15.37
N LEU A 198 -6.95 3.83 15.07
CA LEU A 198 -6.90 5.27 15.35
C LEU A 198 -7.50 5.58 16.73
N SER A 199 -6.69 5.51 17.78
CA SER A 199 -7.10 5.96 19.12
C SER A 199 -6.67 7.40 19.39
N GLY A 200 -7.58 8.26 19.84
CA GLY A 200 -7.26 9.65 20.22
C GLY A 200 -6.94 10.52 19.00
N ILE A 201 -7.96 10.83 18.21
CA ILE A 201 -7.81 11.42 16.87
C ILE A 201 -7.75 12.96 16.86
N ASP A 202 -7.42 13.62 17.96
CA ASP A 202 -7.37 15.09 18.06
C ASP A 202 -6.57 15.74 16.92
N ASP A 203 -5.41 15.17 16.61
CA ASP A 203 -4.52 15.65 15.55
C ASP A 203 -5.09 15.44 14.14
N VAL A 204 -5.80 14.33 13.93
CA VAL A 204 -6.49 14.02 12.67
C VAL A 204 -7.68 14.96 12.49
N ALA A 205 -8.47 15.20 13.55
CA ALA A 205 -9.57 16.15 13.53
C ALA A 205 -9.08 17.58 13.26
N ALA A 206 -7.99 18.01 13.91
CA ALA A 206 -7.38 19.31 13.64
C ALA A 206 -6.83 19.41 12.21
N ALA A 207 -6.21 18.34 11.69
CA ALA A 207 -5.79 18.25 10.29
C ALA A 207 -6.99 18.42 9.35
N LEU A 208 -8.07 17.67 9.60
CA LEU A 208 -9.27 17.67 8.79
C LEU A 208 -9.94 19.05 8.79
N ALA A 209 -9.98 19.75 9.92
CA ALA A 209 -10.54 21.10 10.01
C ALA A 209 -9.82 22.13 9.11
N THR A 210 -8.53 21.89 8.83
CA THR A 210 -7.65 22.86 8.16
C THR A 210 -7.25 22.47 6.74
N ASN A 211 -7.48 21.23 6.30
CA ASN A 211 -7.13 20.78 4.95
C ASN A 211 -8.30 20.98 3.97
N PRO A 212 -8.21 21.95 3.04
CA PRO A 212 -9.26 22.22 2.06
C PRO A 212 -9.07 21.46 0.74
N GLN A 213 -8.13 20.51 0.61
CA GLN A 213 -7.85 19.81 -0.65
C GLN A 213 -8.36 18.37 -0.67
N LEU A 214 -8.45 17.72 0.50
CA LEU A 214 -8.95 16.34 0.58
C LEU A 214 -10.45 16.30 0.26
N GLU A 215 -10.84 15.46 -0.70
CA GLU A 215 -12.25 15.30 -1.10
C GLU A 215 -12.89 14.06 -0.47
N LYS A 216 -12.11 12.99 -0.29
CA LYS A 216 -12.62 11.70 0.21
C LYS A 216 -11.71 11.13 1.30
N LEU A 217 -12.30 10.82 2.44
CA LEU A 217 -11.62 10.14 3.55
C LEU A 217 -12.39 8.87 3.93
N CYS A 218 -11.70 7.73 3.90
CA CYS A 218 -12.21 6.46 4.42
C CYS A 218 -11.36 6.06 5.64
N ILE A 219 -12.00 5.99 6.81
CA ILE A 219 -11.37 5.59 8.07
C ILE A 219 -12.26 4.54 8.76
N THR A 220 -12.72 3.57 7.99
CA THR A 220 -13.51 2.44 8.48
C THR A 220 -12.69 1.52 9.37
N GLU A 221 -13.36 0.83 10.28
CA GLU A 221 -12.75 -0.21 11.14
C GLU A 221 -11.53 0.26 11.96
N ASN A 222 -11.50 1.54 12.34
CA ASN A 222 -10.39 2.14 13.09
C ASN A 222 -10.64 2.22 14.60
N GLN A 223 -11.67 1.54 15.09
CA GLN A 223 -12.05 1.46 16.51
C GLN A 223 -12.46 2.82 17.12
N LEU A 224 -12.83 3.80 16.29
CA LEU A 224 -13.26 5.14 16.72
C LEU A 224 -14.52 5.07 17.59
N ASP A 225 -14.58 5.89 18.64
CA ASP A 225 -15.73 5.96 19.54
C ASP A 225 -16.60 7.22 19.35
N ASP A 226 -17.63 7.38 20.21
CA ASP A 226 -18.53 8.54 20.17
C ASP A 226 -17.81 9.89 20.40
N SER A 227 -16.71 9.90 21.17
CA SER A 227 -15.91 11.11 21.42
C SER A 227 -15.10 11.49 20.19
N ASP A 228 -14.51 10.49 19.51
CA ASP A 228 -13.82 10.69 18.24
C ASP A 228 -14.79 11.20 17.15
N ALA A 229 -16.01 10.65 17.10
CA ALA A 229 -17.07 11.13 16.22
C ALA A 229 -17.46 12.60 16.50
N GLU A 230 -17.52 13.02 17.78
CA GLU A 230 -17.71 14.42 18.14
C GLU A 230 -16.58 15.31 17.60
N LEU A 231 -15.32 14.88 17.71
CA LEU A 231 -14.16 15.63 17.19
C LEU A 231 -14.23 15.81 15.67
N ILE A 232 -14.54 14.73 14.94
CA ILE A 232 -14.74 14.77 13.49
C ILE A 232 -15.89 15.72 13.14
N ALA A 233 -17.02 15.62 13.83
CA ALA A 233 -18.17 16.50 13.59
C ALA A 233 -17.84 17.99 13.82
N HIS A 234 -16.97 18.31 14.79
CA HIS A 234 -16.49 19.66 14.99
C HIS A 234 -15.55 20.12 13.88
N ALA A 235 -14.62 19.27 13.44
CA ALA A 235 -13.71 19.56 12.34
C ALA A 235 -14.46 19.83 11.02
N LEU A 236 -15.50 19.05 10.74
CA LEU A 236 -16.32 19.20 9.53
C LEU A 236 -17.10 20.52 9.46
N LYS A 237 -17.30 21.23 10.58
CA LYS A 237 -17.90 22.58 10.56
C LYS A 237 -16.98 23.62 9.89
N GLN A 238 -15.67 23.35 9.88
CA GLN A 238 -14.65 24.23 9.29
C GLN A 238 -14.17 23.71 7.93
N ASN A 239 -14.19 22.39 7.73
CA ASN A 239 -13.86 21.80 6.44
C ASN A 239 -14.93 22.12 5.39
N THR A 240 -14.52 22.68 4.26
CA THR A 240 -15.41 23.10 3.17
C THR A 240 -15.26 22.29 1.88
N ASN A 241 -14.34 21.33 1.86
CA ASN A 241 -13.97 20.59 0.65
C ASN A 241 -14.25 19.09 0.72
N LEU A 242 -14.27 18.49 1.91
CA LEU A 242 -14.55 17.07 2.06
C LEU A 242 -15.96 16.75 1.57
N GLN A 243 -16.05 15.88 0.57
CA GLN A 243 -17.29 15.50 -0.09
C GLN A 243 -17.81 14.14 0.38
N ALA A 244 -16.90 13.25 0.79
CA ALA A 244 -17.25 11.93 1.29
C ALA A 244 -16.39 11.56 2.51
N LEU A 245 -17.06 11.05 3.54
CA LEU A 245 -16.45 10.49 4.74
C LEU A 245 -17.09 9.14 5.03
N SER A 246 -16.27 8.09 5.16
CA SER A 246 -16.72 6.77 5.60
C SER A 246 -16.19 6.46 7.01
N LEU A 247 -17.10 6.06 7.89
CA LEU A 247 -16.87 5.72 9.30
C LEU A 247 -17.42 4.34 9.66
N ASP A 248 -17.80 3.53 8.68
CA ASP A 248 -18.37 2.20 8.89
C ASP A 248 -17.42 1.29 9.70
N GLY A 249 -17.99 0.36 10.47
CA GLY A 249 -17.20 -0.58 11.27
C GLY A 249 -16.46 0.03 12.48
N ASN A 250 -16.71 1.29 12.82
CA ASN A 250 -16.22 1.89 14.07
C ASN A 250 -17.17 1.65 15.25
N ASN A 251 -16.73 1.99 16.47
CA ASN A 251 -17.47 1.81 17.72
C ASN A 251 -18.43 2.98 18.03
N ILE A 252 -18.98 3.62 16.99
CA ILE A 252 -19.87 4.78 17.11
C ILE A 252 -21.30 4.28 17.38
N THR A 253 -21.90 4.76 18.47
CA THR A 253 -23.21 4.31 18.91
C THR A 253 -24.31 5.29 18.52
N SER A 254 -25.55 4.79 18.45
CA SER A 254 -26.72 5.62 18.18
C SER A 254 -27.20 6.43 19.40
N LYS A 255 -26.50 6.36 20.53
CA LYS A 255 -26.92 7.01 21.77
C LYS A 255 -26.28 8.38 21.86
N PRO A 256 -27.01 9.43 22.25
CA PRO A 256 -26.36 10.71 22.55
C PRO A 256 -25.31 10.47 23.63
N SER A 257 -24.09 10.94 23.38
CA SER A 257 -23.01 11.00 24.36
C SER A 257 -23.55 11.66 25.62
N LEU A 258 -23.80 10.85 26.65
CA LEU A 258 -24.22 11.34 27.96
C LEU A 258 -22.99 12.02 28.57
N LYS A 259 -22.82 13.31 28.27
CA LYS A 259 -21.91 14.18 29.01
C LYS A 259 -22.31 14.10 30.48
N ARG A 260 -21.52 13.35 31.25
CA ARG A 260 -21.61 13.29 32.72
C ARG A 260 -20.93 14.50 33.34
#